data_AF-A0A2S2GH90-F1
#
_entry.id   AF-A0A2S2GH90-F1
#
_cell.length_a   1.000
_cell.length_b   1.000
_cell.length_c   1.000
_cell.angle_alpha   90.00
_cell.angle_beta   90.00
_cell.angle_gamma   90.00
#
_symmetry.space_group_name_H-M   'P 1'
#
loop_
_entity.id
_entity.type
_entity.pdbx_description
1 polymer ?
#
loop_
_entity_poly.entity_id
_entity_poly.type
_entity_poly.pdbx_seq_one_letter_code
_entity_poly.pdbx_strand_id
1 'polypeptide(L)'
;MATAEVQLGNLPATAVQNRWVYQLGVLQTTLDRLDELHEQWLETRDSLPANAKPGTPVFDDALAEHHAESWSYLDDWACHSQALREINSTARDIPSPLAPPPTTVPAPGRRTPVRR
;
A
#
# COMPACT_ATOMS: atom_id res chain seq x y z
N MET A 1 4.78 -3.32 -4.65
CA MET A 1 4.21 -3.90 -3.41
C MET A 1 5.27 -4.53 -2.51
N ALA A 2 6.25 -5.27 -3.07
CA ALA A 2 7.34 -5.97 -2.37
C ALA A 2 8.03 -5.22 -1.21
N THR A 3 8.21 -3.90 -1.31
CA THR A 3 8.82 -3.12 -0.22
C THR A 3 8.00 -3.15 1.07
N ALA A 4 6.67 -3.06 0.99
CA ALA A 4 5.81 -3.07 2.17
C ALA A 4 5.76 -4.45 2.84
N GLU A 5 5.77 -5.52 2.06
CA GLU A 5 5.85 -6.90 2.56
C GLU A 5 7.17 -7.16 3.30
N VAL A 6 8.29 -6.74 2.70
CA VAL A 6 9.61 -6.83 3.34
C VAL A 6 9.68 -5.99 4.60
N GLN A 7 9.12 -4.78 4.59
CA GLN A 7 9.05 -3.94 5.78
C GLN A 7 8.24 -4.62 6.88
N LEU A 8 7.04 -5.13 6.55
CA LEU A 8 6.17 -5.84 7.49
C LEU A 8 6.87 -7.06 8.11
N GLY A 9 7.59 -7.84 7.31
CA GLY A 9 8.34 -9.01 7.78
C GLY A 9 9.52 -8.66 8.71
N ASN A 10 10.03 -7.43 8.64
CA ASN A 10 11.12 -6.95 9.47
C ASN A 10 10.65 -6.16 10.71
N LEU A 11 9.35 -5.87 10.85
CA LEU A 11 8.83 -5.20 12.02
C LEU A 11 8.83 -6.15 13.24
N PRO A 12 9.13 -5.65 14.45
CA PRO A 12 8.89 -6.42 15.65
C PRO A 12 7.40 -6.72 15.78
N ALA A 13 7.06 -7.91 16.28
CA ALA A 13 5.67 -8.36 16.41
C ALA A 13 4.77 -7.40 17.21
N THR A 14 5.35 -6.58 18.09
CA THR A 14 4.67 -5.55 18.88
C THR A 14 4.25 -4.32 18.07
N ALA A 15 4.90 -4.07 16.93
CA ALA A 15 4.59 -2.97 16.02
C ALA A 15 3.70 -3.41 14.84
N VAL A 16 3.55 -4.71 14.61
CA VAL A 16 2.72 -5.28 13.54
C VAL A 16 1.25 -5.20 13.92
N GLN A 17 0.44 -4.59 13.06
CA GLN A 17 -1.02 -4.66 13.19
C GLN A 17 -1.57 -5.82 12.36
N ASN A 18 -2.40 -6.68 12.96
CA ASN A 18 -3.00 -7.84 12.27
C ASN A 18 -3.76 -7.45 10.99
N ARG A 19 -4.31 -6.22 10.92
CA ARG A 19 -5.00 -5.72 9.73
C ARG A 19 -4.10 -5.57 8.51
N TRP A 20 -2.81 -5.31 8.70
CA TRP A 20 -1.88 -5.05 7.60
C TRP A 20 -1.63 -6.27 6.74
N VAL A 21 -1.59 -7.47 7.35
CA VAL A 21 -1.43 -8.72 6.59
C VAL A 21 -2.62 -8.93 5.66
N TYR A 22 -3.84 -8.77 6.19
CA TYR A 22 -5.05 -8.87 5.38
C TYR A 22 -5.10 -7.80 4.28
N GLN A 23 -4.82 -6.54 4.62
CA GLN A 23 -4.85 -5.43 3.66
C GLN A 23 -3.82 -5.60 2.54
N LEU A 24 -2.61 -6.11 2.83
CA LEU A 24 -1.63 -6.43 1.79
C LEU A 24 -2.10 -7.58 0.89
N GLY A 25 -2.72 -8.62 1.45
CA GLY A 25 -3.27 -9.72 0.67
C GLY A 25 -4.40 -9.28 -0.27
N VAL A 26 -5.29 -8.39 0.21
CA VAL A 26 -6.32 -7.78 -0.64
C VAL A 26 -5.67 -6.94 -1.74
N LEU A 27 -4.75 -6.03 -1.40
CA LEU A 27 -4.05 -5.21 -2.38
C LEU A 27 -3.37 -6.04 -3.48
N GLN A 28 -2.72 -7.15 -3.12
CA GLN A 28 -2.12 -8.06 -4.09
C GLN A 28 -3.16 -8.69 -5.01
N THR A 29 -4.19 -9.28 -4.41
CA THR A 29 -5.27 -9.95 -5.14
C THR A 29 -5.96 -8.97 -6.09
N THR A 30 -6.19 -7.74 -5.65
CA THR A 30 -6.80 -6.69 -6.45
C THR A 30 -5.95 -6.31 -7.66
N LEU A 31 -4.62 -6.20 -7.51
CA LEU A 31 -3.73 -5.95 -8.66
C LEU A 31 -3.73 -7.12 -9.63
N ASP A 32 -3.62 -8.34 -9.12
CA ASP A 32 -3.63 -9.55 -9.95
C ASP A 32 -4.94 -9.63 -10.76
N ARG A 33 -6.09 -9.31 -10.14
CA ARG A 33 -7.38 -9.25 -10.83
C ARG A 33 -7.48 -8.13 -11.86
N LEU A 34 -6.90 -6.96 -11.59
CA LEU A 34 -6.87 -5.87 -12.56
C LEU A 34 -6.00 -6.21 -13.78
N ASP A 35 -4.88 -6.90 -13.57
CA ASP A 35 -4.03 -7.39 -14.67
C ASP A 35 -4.78 -8.47 -15.50
N GLU A 36 -5.45 -9.43 -14.85
CA GLU A 36 -6.29 -10.43 -15.53
C GLU A 36 -7.42 -9.77 -16.36
N LEU A 37 -8.13 -8.78 -15.79
CA LEU A 37 -9.18 -8.04 -16.50
C LEU A 37 -8.61 -7.25 -17.68
N HIS A 38 -7.41 -6.71 -17.55
CA HIS A 38 -6.73 -6.03 -18.64
C HIS A 38 -6.42 -7.00 -19.80
N GLU A 39 -5.92 -8.19 -19.49
CA GLU A 39 -5.69 -9.24 -20.49
C GLU A 39 -6.99 -9.65 -21.19
N GLN A 40 -8.06 -9.89 -20.41
CA GLN A 40 -9.39 -10.21 -20.96
C GLN A 40 -9.94 -9.08 -21.85
N TRP A 41 -9.70 -7.82 -21.48
CA TRP A 41 -10.08 -6.69 -22.32
C TRP A 41 -9.33 -6.69 -23.65
N LEU A 42 -8.03 -7.01 -23.67
CA LEU A 42 -7.27 -7.11 -24.91
C LEU A 42 -7.84 -8.22 -25.81
N GLU A 43 -8.14 -9.39 -25.26
CA GLU A 43 -8.75 -10.51 -25.99
C GLU A 43 -10.14 -10.15 -26.52
N THR A 44 -10.97 -9.51 -25.69
CA THR A 44 -12.31 -9.04 -26.07
C THR A 44 -12.22 -8.04 -27.20
N ARG A 45 -11.35 -7.04 -27.07
CA ARG A 45 -11.13 -6.00 -28.07
C ARG A 45 -10.65 -6.58 -29.40
N ASP A 46 -9.73 -7.55 -29.37
CA ASP A 46 -9.19 -8.18 -30.56
C ASP A 46 -10.22 -9.12 -31.23
N SER A 47 -11.19 -9.61 -30.46
CA SER A 47 -12.34 -10.40 -30.95
C SER A 47 -13.48 -9.54 -31.51
N LEU A 48 -13.44 -8.22 -31.30
CA LEU A 48 -14.50 -7.34 -31.79
C LEU A 48 -14.51 -7.27 -33.33
N PRO A 49 -15.70 -7.07 -33.93
CA PRO A 49 -15.81 -6.84 -35.36
C PRO A 49 -14.92 -5.67 -35.84
N ALA A 50 -14.36 -5.74 -37.05
CA ALA A 50 -13.46 -4.70 -37.58
C ALA A 50 -14.09 -3.29 -37.70
N ASN A 51 -15.43 -3.21 -37.67
CA ASN A 51 -16.18 -1.94 -37.64
C ASN A 51 -16.48 -1.44 -36.22
N ALA A 52 -16.29 -2.25 -35.18
CA ALA A 52 -16.44 -1.86 -33.80
C ALA A 52 -15.25 -0.97 -33.40
N LYS A 53 -15.54 0.30 -33.19
CA LYS A 53 -14.57 1.35 -32.85
C LYS A 53 -15.15 2.19 -31.71
N PRO A 54 -14.33 2.97 -31.00
CA PRO A 54 -14.85 3.94 -30.03
C PRO A 54 -15.99 4.77 -30.64
N GLY A 55 -17.12 4.87 -29.92
CA GLY A 55 -18.34 5.52 -30.40
C GLY A 55 -19.31 4.59 -31.15
N THR A 56 -18.98 3.31 -31.28
CA THR A 56 -19.94 2.29 -31.73
C THR A 56 -20.51 1.55 -30.52
N PRO A 57 -21.82 1.20 -30.52
CA PRO A 57 -22.44 0.53 -29.37
C PRO A 57 -21.68 -0.75 -28.97
N VAL A 58 -21.27 -1.56 -29.95
CA VAL A 58 -20.55 -2.82 -29.69
C VAL A 58 -19.22 -2.61 -28.95
N PHE A 59 -18.48 -1.55 -29.27
CA PHE A 59 -17.23 -1.24 -28.58
C PHE A 59 -17.49 -0.59 -27.21
N ASP A 60 -18.42 0.37 -27.16
CA ASP A 60 -18.69 1.15 -25.96
C ASP A 60 -19.36 0.30 -24.86
N ASP A 61 -20.23 -0.64 -25.23
CA ASP A 61 -20.86 -1.58 -24.31
C ASP A 61 -19.83 -2.54 -23.69
N ALA A 62 -18.94 -3.11 -24.52
CA ALA A 62 -17.85 -3.96 -24.04
C ALA A 62 -16.89 -3.20 -23.12
N LEU A 63 -16.60 -1.93 -23.45
CA LEU A 63 -15.78 -1.07 -22.60
C LEU A 63 -16.48 -0.72 -21.28
N ALA A 64 -17.79 -0.48 -21.31
CA ALA A 64 -18.57 -0.20 -20.12
C ALA A 64 -18.62 -1.40 -19.17
N GLU A 65 -18.75 -2.62 -19.69
CA GLU A 65 -18.69 -3.86 -18.91
C GLU A 65 -17.30 -4.02 -18.25
N HIS A 66 -16.22 -3.90 -19.02
CA HIS A 66 -14.86 -3.94 -18.48
C HIS A 66 -14.63 -2.88 -17.39
N HIS A 67 -15.12 -1.66 -17.59
CA HIS A 67 -15.01 -0.60 -16.57
C HIS A 67 -15.85 -0.88 -15.32
N ALA A 68 -17.06 -1.43 -15.48
CA ALA A 68 -17.90 -1.79 -14.36
C ALA A 68 -17.24 -2.87 -13.49
N GLU A 69 -16.63 -3.88 -14.12
CA GLU A 69 -15.88 -4.93 -13.41
C GLU A 69 -14.60 -4.40 -12.77
N SER A 70 -13.84 -3.56 -13.49
CA SER A 70 -12.61 -2.95 -12.96
C SER A 70 -12.87 -2.01 -11.78
N TRP A 71 -14.03 -1.37 -11.74
CA TRP A 71 -14.33 -0.34 -10.74
C TRP A 71 -14.31 -0.89 -9.32
N SER A 72 -14.87 -2.09 -9.08
CA SER A 72 -14.90 -2.69 -7.75
C SER A 72 -13.49 -2.96 -7.21
N TYR A 73 -12.61 -3.48 -8.06
CA TYR A 73 -11.22 -3.70 -7.73
C TYR A 73 -10.46 -2.39 -7.51
N LEU A 74 -10.69 -1.36 -8.33
CA LEU A 74 -10.08 -0.05 -8.10
C LEU A 74 -10.53 0.58 -6.77
N ASP A 75 -11.79 0.38 -6.38
CA ASP A 75 -12.31 0.84 -5.10
C ASP A 75 -11.68 0.10 -3.92
N ASP A 76 -11.57 -1.23 -4.00
CA ASP A 76 -10.85 -2.05 -3.00
C ASP A 76 -9.39 -1.59 -2.86
N TRP A 77 -8.70 -1.35 -3.99
CA TRP A 77 -7.35 -0.83 -4.00
C TRP A 77 -7.26 0.52 -3.30
N ALA A 78 -8.16 1.45 -3.62
CA ALA A 78 -8.20 2.77 -3.00
C ALA A 78 -8.42 2.68 -1.49
N CYS A 79 -9.36 1.83 -1.05
CA CYS A 79 -9.70 1.62 0.36
C CYS A 79 -8.53 1.06 1.17
N HIS A 80 -7.73 0.17 0.59
CA HIS A 80 -6.64 -0.52 1.31
C HIS A 80 -5.26 0.11 1.12
N SER A 81 -5.07 1.00 0.14
CA SER A 81 -3.78 1.62 -0.19
C SER A 81 -3.12 2.38 0.97
N GLN A 82 -3.91 2.90 1.92
CA GLN A 82 -3.41 3.59 3.11
C GLN A 82 -2.53 2.69 3.99
N ALA A 83 -2.77 1.37 3.99
CA ALA A 83 -1.97 0.41 4.74
C ALA A 83 -0.49 0.45 4.32
N LEU A 84 -0.19 0.68 3.03
CA LEU A 84 1.18 0.81 2.54
C LEU A 84 1.91 1.99 3.19
N ARG A 85 1.22 3.11 3.40
CA ARG A 85 1.79 4.30 4.04
C ARG A 85 2.01 4.08 5.53
N GLU A 86 1.06 3.41 6.20
CA GLU A 86 1.17 3.08 7.62
C GLU A 86 2.33 2.15 7.91
N ILE A 87 2.49 1.09 7.12
CA ILE A 87 3.63 0.16 7.22
C ILE A 87 4.94 0.92 7.00
N ASN A 88 5.00 1.81 6.01
CA ASN A 88 6.19 2.58 5.71
C ASN A 88 6.56 3.56 6.84
N SER A 89 5.58 4.26 7.43
CA SER A 89 5.80 5.13 8.58
C SER A 89 6.32 4.33 9.76
N THR A 90 5.65 3.23 10.08
CA THR A 90 6.02 2.37 11.22
C THR A 90 7.43 1.80 11.05
N ALA A 91 7.78 1.38 9.84
CA ALA A 91 9.13 0.90 9.52
C ALA A 91 10.20 1.98 9.71
N ARG A 92 9.87 3.26 9.50
CA ARG A 92 10.77 4.40 9.70
C ARG A 92 10.85 4.85 11.16
N ASP A 93 9.76 4.70 11.90
CA ASP A 93 9.66 5.13 13.29
C ASP A 93 10.34 4.16 14.27
N ILE A 94 10.66 2.93 13.82
CA ILE A 94 11.43 1.99 14.62
C ILE A 94 12.87 2.51 14.79
N PRO A 95 13.32 2.77 16.03
CA PRO A 95 14.69 3.18 16.28
C PRO A 95 15.66 2.13 15.75
N SER A 96 16.64 2.57 14.96
CA SER A 96 17.70 1.68 14.49
C SER A 96 18.37 1.02 15.71
N PRO A 97 18.57 -0.31 15.72
CA PRO A 97 19.30 -1.00 16.79
C PRO A 97 20.74 -0.49 16.95
N LEU A 98 21.27 0.20 15.94
CA LEU A 98 22.60 0.83 15.94
C LEU A 98 22.57 2.29 16.39
N ALA A 99 21.41 2.83 16.78
CA ALA A 99 21.33 4.17 17.33
C ALA A 99 22.10 4.19 18.66
N PRO A 100 23.16 5.03 18.80
CA PRO A 100 23.85 5.14 20.07
C PRO A 100 22.86 5.58 21.15
N PRO A 101 22.97 5.07 22.39
CA PRO A 101 22.10 5.49 23.47
C PRO A 101 22.16 7.02 23.59
N PRO A 102 21.03 7.71 23.85
CA PRO A 102 21.04 9.15 24.03
C PRO A 102 22.08 9.48 25.09
N THR A 103 23.10 10.25 24.71
CA THR A 103 24.13 10.68 25.63
C THR A 103 23.46 11.57 26.68
N THR A 104 23.21 11.03 27.86
CA THR A 104 22.84 11.81 29.04
C THR A 104 24.00 12.74 29.35
N VAL A 105 23.93 13.96 28.83
CA VAL A 105 24.81 15.06 29.25
C VAL A 105 24.48 15.33 30.72
N PRO A 106 25.46 15.24 31.65
CA PRO A 106 25.22 15.56 33.05
C PRO A 106 24.77 17.02 33.14
N ALA A 107 23.64 17.27 33.82
CA ALA A 107 23.18 18.63 34.09
C ALA A 107 24.30 19.42 34.80
N PRO A 108 24.60 20.68 34.40
CA PRO A 108 25.62 21.46 35.06
C PRO A 108 25.24 21.63 36.53
N GLY A 109 26.13 21.16 37.41
CA GLY A 109 25.91 21.12 38.85
C GLY A 109 25.42 22.44 39.42
N ARG A 110 24.24 22.42 40.02
CA ARG A 110 23.68 23.55 40.76
C ARG A 110 24.47 23.69 42.06
N ARG A 111 25.41 24.64 42.09
CA ARG A 111 26.19 25.01 43.28
C ARG A 111 25.23 25.38 44.42
N THR A 112 25.32 24.67 45.53
CA THR A 112 24.66 25.03 46.79
C THR A 112 25.35 26.27 47.40
N PRO A 113 24.62 27.34 47.75
CA PRO A 113 25.20 28.39 48.57
C PRO A 113 25.12 27.97 50.04
N VAL A 114 26.29 27.70 50.63
CA VAL A 114 26.49 27.74 52.09
C VAL A 114 26.35 29.20 52.52
N ARG A 115 25.51 29.49 53.52
CA ARG A 115 25.60 30.75 54.26
C ARG A 115 25.57 30.48 55.76
N ARG A 116 26.56 31.08 56.42
CA ARG A 116 26.83 31.16 57.86
C ARG A 116 25.66 31.75 58.64
#